data_AF-A0A382IIZ2-F1
#
_entry.id   AF-A0A382IIZ2-F1
#
_cell.length_a   1.000
_cell.length_b   1.000
_cell.length_c   1.000
_cell.angle_alpha   90.00
_cell.angle_beta   90.00
_cell.angle_gamma   90.00
#
_symmetry.space_group_name_H-M   'P 1'
#
loop_
_entity.id
_entity.type
_entity.pdbx_description
1 polymer ?
#
loop_
_entity_poly.entity_id
_entity_poly.type
_entity_poly.pdbx_seq_one_letter_code
_entity_poly.pdbx_strand_id
1 'polypeptide(L)'
;MFFDFISSVVNIVSKSWKTGIFWLLLSLFIWLLGVGGRDLYALPGLIGFILLFLEVRQNYKLSLSFSFVFNPSFIILYYISVSIVVLATTILSLYSFRWNIWDVGSYSSSIFNLSEGLNFNSYLQLPASHDHFTPSLAIFVPLYWLYPSVHWLTVAKALSYLSVPVVVYWWLKDKTDKKSCLVLSSVFGFWLLLLYKPAVNSRLFEFSPSSLVPPFIILAFAMMEKRRWLFFAISMIFLLGLKEHMGIVLIGFGLYKIFQKDYSTGALLSGLGFLISYTMIFQVMPYFRDYQPFINTQIDPFHNIQGKLIYLVKLNWPLGFLPLIFWRYGILAAPAIGVNLISGRDSMFSSSFHHD
;
A
#
# COMPACT_ATOMS: atom_id res chain seq x y z
N MET A 1 45.16 14.78 18.82
CA MET A 1 44.77 13.76 17.81
C MET A 1 43.43 13.06 18.11
N PHE A 2 43.25 12.38 19.26
CA PHE A 2 41.95 11.78 19.64
C PHE A 2 40.89 12.84 20.03
N PHE A 3 41.30 13.90 20.72
CA PHE A 3 40.43 15.04 21.07
C PHE A 3 40.07 15.92 19.87
N ASP A 4 40.95 16.04 18.88
CA ASP A 4 40.66 16.79 17.64
C ASP A 4 39.69 16.03 16.73
N PHE A 5 39.76 14.69 16.74
CA PHE A 5 38.79 13.83 16.06
C PHE A 5 37.40 13.94 16.71
N ILE A 6 37.33 13.91 18.05
CA ILE A 6 36.06 14.12 18.79
C ILE A 6 35.52 15.54 18.57
N SER A 7 36.37 16.57 18.62
CA SER A 7 35.96 17.96 18.36
C SER A 7 35.49 18.18 16.93
N SER A 8 36.11 17.52 15.94
CA SER A 8 35.70 17.52 14.54
C SER A 8 34.37 16.79 14.32
N VAL A 9 34.18 15.62 14.94
CA VAL A 9 32.92 14.87 14.90
C VAL A 9 31.79 15.65 15.62
N VAL A 10 32.08 16.27 16.76
CA VAL A 10 31.13 17.13 17.49
C VAL A 10 30.81 18.39 16.69
N ASN A 11 31.74 18.97 15.94
CA ASN A 11 31.46 20.12 15.06
C ASN A 11 30.68 19.74 13.79
N ILE A 12 30.87 18.52 13.26
CA ILE A 12 30.06 17.98 12.15
C ILE A 12 28.63 17.70 12.64
N VAL A 13 28.48 17.14 13.85
CA VAL A 13 27.17 16.91 14.49
C VAL A 13 26.51 18.22 14.91
N SER A 14 27.27 19.23 15.38
CA SER A 14 26.75 20.53 15.82
C SER A 14 26.31 21.45 14.68
N LYS A 15 26.59 21.10 13.42
CA LYS A 15 25.99 21.73 12.23
C LYS A 15 24.97 20.85 11.51
N SER A 16 24.98 19.52 11.69
CA SER A 16 24.12 18.60 10.91
C SER A 16 22.65 18.61 11.34
N TRP A 17 22.32 18.84 12.62
CA TRP A 17 20.94 18.97 13.12
C TRP A 17 20.11 20.12 12.51
N LYS A 18 20.74 21.06 11.81
CA LYS A 18 20.02 22.11 11.06
C LYS A 18 19.64 21.68 9.64
N THR A 19 20.13 20.52 9.18
CA THR A 19 19.83 19.99 7.84
C THR A 19 18.71 18.97 7.91
N GLY A 20 17.77 19.02 6.97
CA GLY A 20 16.68 18.05 6.94
C GLY A 20 17.17 16.61 6.75
N ILE A 21 18.34 16.44 6.14
CA ILE A 21 19.00 15.14 5.91
C ILE A 21 19.33 14.43 7.22
N PHE A 22 19.91 15.14 8.19
CA PHE A 22 20.22 14.55 9.49
C PHE A 22 18.98 13.93 10.13
N TRP A 23 17.88 14.66 10.08
CA TRP A 23 16.61 14.23 10.65
C TRP A 23 15.95 13.07 9.87
N LEU A 24 16.08 13.02 8.54
CA LEU A 24 15.67 11.86 7.74
C LEU A 24 16.53 10.61 8.02
N LEU A 25 17.84 10.76 8.19
CA LEU A 25 18.74 9.65 8.56
C LEU A 25 18.46 9.17 9.99
N LEU A 26 18.18 10.09 10.91
CA LEU A 26 17.76 9.76 12.27
C LEU A 26 16.42 9.02 12.27
N SER A 27 15.47 9.43 11.43
CA SER A 27 14.23 8.70 11.20
C SER A 27 14.49 7.28 10.72
N LEU A 28 15.36 7.10 9.72
CA LEU A 28 15.73 5.78 9.21
C LEU A 28 16.40 4.92 10.29
N PHE A 29 17.28 5.51 11.10
CA PHE A 29 17.98 4.83 12.18
C PHE A 29 17.03 4.38 13.30
N ILE A 30 16.12 5.25 13.75
CA ILE A 30 15.10 4.89 14.75
C ILE A 30 14.17 3.81 14.20
N TRP A 31 13.78 3.92 12.92
CA TRP A 31 12.99 2.90 12.24
C TRP A 31 13.70 1.54 12.21
N LEU A 32 14.99 1.51 11.87
CA LEU A 32 15.81 0.29 11.84
C LEU A 32 15.95 -0.36 13.22
N LEU A 33 16.14 0.45 14.27
CA LEU A 33 16.30 -0.05 15.64
C LEU A 33 14.98 -0.50 16.27
N GLY A 34 13.83 -0.06 15.74
CA GLY A 34 12.51 -0.35 16.31
C GLY A 34 12.28 0.30 17.69
N VAL A 35 13.08 1.31 18.06
CA VAL A 35 13.02 1.97 19.37
C VAL A 35 11.83 2.95 19.42
N GLY A 36 11.10 2.94 20.54
CA GLY A 36 9.98 3.88 20.77
C GLY A 36 8.66 3.53 20.09
N GLY A 37 8.52 2.29 19.62
CA GLY A 37 7.30 1.81 18.97
C GLY A 37 7.14 2.31 17.52
N ARG A 38 5.97 2.05 16.93
CA ARG A 38 5.71 2.24 15.49
C ARG A 38 5.64 3.70 15.02
N ASP A 39 5.73 4.68 15.91
CA ASP A 39 5.48 6.10 15.59
C ASP A 39 6.69 7.01 15.90
N LEU A 40 7.70 6.56 16.65
CA LEU A 40 8.81 7.42 17.09
C LEU A 40 9.69 7.88 15.92
N TYR A 41 9.91 7.01 14.93
CA TYR A 41 10.69 7.36 13.74
C TYR A 41 10.04 8.47 12.91
N ALA A 42 8.73 8.64 13.05
CA ALA A 42 7.98 9.57 12.23
C ALA A 42 8.41 11.01 12.54
N LEU A 43 8.45 11.40 13.82
CA LEU A 43 8.78 12.76 14.27
C LEU A 43 10.07 13.35 13.64
N PRO A 44 11.24 12.69 13.70
CA PRO A 44 12.43 13.18 13.02
C PRO A 44 12.25 13.18 11.49
N GLY A 45 11.48 12.26 10.92
CA GLY A 45 11.12 12.29 9.49
C GLY A 45 10.47 13.60 9.06
N LEU A 46 9.48 14.09 9.82
CA LEU A 46 8.81 15.38 9.53
C LEU A 46 9.72 16.58 9.71
N ILE A 47 10.52 16.61 10.78
CA ILE A 47 11.50 17.70 10.96
C ILE A 47 12.43 17.73 9.73
N GLY A 48 12.83 16.55 9.25
CA GLY A 48 13.58 16.39 8.02
C GLY A 48 12.88 16.98 6.78
N PHE A 49 11.62 16.63 6.56
CA PHE A 49 10.82 17.14 5.44
C PHE A 49 10.56 18.64 5.52
N ILE A 50 10.25 19.20 6.70
CA ILE A 50 10.03 20.63 6.91
C ILE A 50 11.31 21.41 6.58
N LEU A 51 12.45 20.98 7.11
CA LEU A 51 13.73 21.64 6.84
C LEU A 51 14.11 21.58 5.37
N LEU A 52 13.91 20.43 4.71
CA LEU A 52 14.11 20.30 3.26
C LEU A 52 13.18 21.22 2.46
N PHE A 53 11.91 21.30 2.84
CA PHE A 53 10.95 22.18 2.18
C PHE A 53 11.33 23.66 2.32
N LEU A 54 11.72 24.09 3.52
CA LEU A 54 12.20 25.45 3.77
C LEU A 54 13.47 25.77 2.96
N GLU A 55 14.37 24.80 2.85
CA GLU A 55 15.61 24.92 2.07
C GLU A 55 15.35 25.04 0.57
N VAL A 56 14.43 24.25 0.02
CA VAL A 56 13.97 24.38 -1.38
C VAL A 56 13.34 25.75 -1.62
N ARG A 57 12.51 26.22 -0.68
CA ARG A 57 11.83 27.51 -0.80
C ARG A 57 12.81 28.69 -0.76
N GLN A 58 13.86 28.62 0.06
CA GLN A 58 14.84 29.69 0.19
C GLN A 58 15.86 29.71 -0.95
N ASN A 59 16.38 28.54 -1.33
CA ASN A 59 17.53 28.45 -2.24
C ASN A 59 17.11 28.11 -3.68
N TYR A 60 15.83 27.85 -3.95
CA TYR A 60 15.30 27.30 -5.21
C TYR A 60 16.05 26.06 -5.72
N LYS A 61 16.83 25.43 -4.84
CA LYS A 61 17.76 24.36 -5.12
C LYS A 61 17.84 23.48 -3.90
N LEU A 62 17.61 22.21 -4.11
CA LEU A 62 17.76 21.19 -3.09
C LEU A 62 19.27 21.06 -2.80
N SER A 63 19.72 21.28 -1.55
CA SER A 63 21.13 21.07 -1.18
C SER A 63 21.54 19.60 -1.17
N LEU A 64 20.58 18.69 -1.41
CA LEU A 64 20.79 17.27 -1.62
C LEU A 64 21.69 17.05 -2.85
N SER A 65 23.01 17.14 -2.65
CA SER A 65 24.00 16.59 -3.58
C SER A 65 24.12 15.09 -3.35
N PHE A 66 23.04 14.33 -3.45
CA PHE A 66 23.11 12.87 -3.43
C PHE A 66 23.48 12.34 -4.82
N SER A 67 24.69 12.61 -5.29
CA SER A 67 25.22 11.86 -6.44
C SER A 67 25.22 10.34 -6.18
N PHE A 68 25.23 9.91 -4.91
CA PHE A 68 25.31 8.50 -4.50
C PHE A 68 23.95 7.76 -4.42
N VAL A 69 22.90 8.36 -3.86
CA VAL A 69 21.55 7.72 -3.75
C VAL A 69 20.85 7.65 -5.11
N PHE A 70 21.26 8.49 -6.07
CA PHE A 70 20.73 8.51 -7.43
C PHE A 70 21.56 7.69 -8.43
N ASN A 71 22.51 6.88 -7.94
CA ASN A 71 23.21 5.90 -8.78
C ASN A 71 22.30 4.66 -8.97
N PRO A 72 21.98 4.27 -10.22
CA PRO A 72 21.16 3.09 -10.51
C PRO A 72 21.67 1.81 -9.80
N SER A 73 22.99 1.64 -9.69
CA SER A 73 23.59 0.49 -9.03
C SER A 73 23.29 0.45 -7.52
N PHE A 74 23.25 1.61 -6.86
CA PHE A 74 22.90 1.70 -5.44
C PHE A 74 21.42 1.41 -5.21
N ILE A 75 20.55 1.90 -6.09
CA ILE A 75 19.12 1.60 -6.07
C ILE A 75 18.88 0.09 -6.21
N ILE A 76 19.52 -0.55 -7.19
CA ILE A 76 19.42 -1.99 -7.40
C ILE A 76 19.91 -2.75 -6.17
N LEU A 77 21.09 -2.40 -5.64
CA LEU A 77 21.65 -3.03 -4.44
C LEU A 77 20.72 -2.88 -3.23
N TYR A 78 20.07 -1.72 -3.08
CA TYR A 78 19.08 -1.47 -2.04
C TYR A 78 17.84 -2.36 -2.22
N TYR A 79 17.24 -2.42 -3.40
CA TYR A 79 16.07 -3.29 -3.64
C TYR A 79 16.41 -4.77 -3.41
N ILE A 80 17.60 -5.20 -3.81
CA ILE A 80 18.11 -6.54 -3.50
C ILE A 80 18.20 -6.72 -1.99
N SER A 81 18.78 -5.76 -1.26
CA SER A 81 18.93 -5.82 0.19
C SER A 81 17.58 -5.88 0.91
N VAL A 82 16.61 -5.05 0.52
CA VAL A 82 15.25 -5.09 1.08
C VAL A 82 14.56 -6.41 0.77
N SER A 83 14.71 -6.91 -0.46
CA SER A 83 14.14 -8.21 -0.85
C SER A 83 14.73 -9.34 -0.01
N ILE A 84 16.06 -9.36 0.20
CA ILE A 84 16.74 -10.31 1.07
C ILE A 84 16.21 -10.20 2.50
N VAL A 85 16.09 -8.98 3.04
CA VAL A 85 15.59 -8.76 4.41
C VAL A 85 14.15 -9.24 4.56
N VAL A 86 13.28 -8.97 3.58
CA VAL A 86 11.89 -9.45 3.58
C VAL A 86 11.85 -10.98 3.53
N LEU A 87 12.56 -11.60 2.58
CA LEU A 87 12.63 -13.05 2.44
C LEU A 87 13.19 -13.72 3.70
N ALA A 88 14.29 -13.19 4.25
CA ALA A 88 14.89 -13.68 5.47
C ALA A 88 13.91 -13.60 6.64
N THR A 89 13.18 -12.49 6.81
CA THR A 89 12.18 -12.40 7.88
C THR A 89 11.00 -13.34 7.69
N THR A 90 10.56 -13.58 6.45
CA THR A 90 9.49 -14.56 6.17
C THR A 90 9.95 -15.96 6.55
N ILE A 91 11.16 -16.34 6.15
CA ILE A 91 11.76 -17.65 6.48
C ILE A 91 11.95 -17.80 7.99
N LEU A 92 12.51 -16.79 8.66
CA LEU A 92 12.68 -16.81 10.12
C LEU A 92 11.34 -16.84 10.85
N SER A 93 10.31 -16.15 10.35
CA SER A 93 8.94 -16.21 10.89
C SER A 93 8.37 -17.62 10.82
N LEU A 94 8.53 -18.28 9.67
CA LEU A 94 8.16 -19.69 9.48
C LEU A 94 8.88 -20.60 10.50
N TYR A 95 10.21 -20.56 10.57
CA TYR A 95 10.98 -21.46 11.45
C TYR A 95 10.86 -21.13 12.94
N SER A 96 10.43 -19.91 13.29
CA SER A 96 10.14 -19.52 14.67
C SER A 96 8.69 -19.77 15.08
N PHE A 97 7.88 -20.39 14.21
CA PHE A 97 6.45 -20.62 14.41
C PHE A 97 5.65 -19.34 14.69
N ARG A 98 6.12 -18.19 14.18
CA ARG A 98 5.46 -16.88 14.28
C ARG A 98 4.76 -16.46 13.00
N TRP A 99 4.56 -17.40 12.08
CA TRP A 99 3.85 -17.18 10.82
C TRP A 99 2.37 -16.90 11.10
N ASN A 100 1.83 -15.76 10.67
CA ASN A 100 0.39 -15.46 10.73
C ASN A 100 -0.37 -16.24 9.65
N ILE A 101 -0.70 -17.49 9.99
CA ILE A 101 -1.28 -18.45 9.06
C ILE A 101 -2.74 -18.17 8.67
N TRP A 102 -3.45 -17.29 9.37
CA TRP A 102 -4.91 -17.14 9.23
C TRP A 102 -5.34 -16.83 7.80
N ASP A 103 -4.92 -15.67 7.27
CA ASP A 103 -5.30 -15.27 5.91
C ASP A 103 -4.60 -16.12 4.85
N VAL A 104 -3.28 -16.32 4.98
CA VAL A 104 -2.51 -17.06 3.97
C VAL A 104 -2.96 -18.51 3.84
N GLY A 105 -3.27 -19.18 4.95
CA GLY A 105 -3.78 -20.55 4.96
C GLY A 105 -5.21 -20.64 4.42
N SER A 106 -6.07 -19.69 4.81
CA SER A 106 -7.43 -19.56 4.29
C SER A 106 -7.46 -19.41 2.76
N TYR A 107 -6.74 -18.42 2.21
CA TYR A 107 -6.71 -18.18 0.77
C TYR A 107 -5.95 -19.29 0.01
N SER A 108 -4.86 -19.82 0.58
CA SER A 108 -4.12 -20.91 -0.06
C SER A 108 -4.95 -22.19 -0.16
N SER A 109 -5.65 -22.57 0.92
CA SER A 109 -6.55 -23.72 0.90
C SER A 109 -7.69 -23.54 -0.10
N SER A 110 -8.24 -22.32 -0.21
CA SER A 110 -9.27 -21.99 -1.18
C SER A 110 -8.80 -22.16 -2.62
N ILE A 111 -7.57 -21.72 -2.94
CA ILE A 111 -7.01 -21.82 -4.29
C ILE A 111 -6.65 -23.27 -4.63
N PHE A 112 -6.13 -24.03 -3.67
CA PHE A 112 -5.87 -25.46 -3.84
C PHE A 112 -7.18 -26.22 -4.12
N ASN A 113 -8.22 -26.01 -3.32
CA ASN A 113 -9.50 -26.67 -3.58
C ASN A 113 -10.08 -26.24 -4.94
N LEU A 114 -9.93 -24.97 -5.32
CA LEU A 114 -10.33 -24.49 -6.63
C LEU A 114 -9.55 -25.16 -7.76
N SER A 115 -8.28 -25.50 -7.55
CA SER A 115 -7.46 -26.23 -8.54
C SER A 115 -7.98 -27.65 -8.79
N GLU A 116 -8.68 -28.23 -7.82
CA GLU A 116 -9.39 -29.51 -7.90
C GLU A 116 -10.87 -29.36 -8.32
N GLY A 117 -11.32 -28.14 -8.67
CA GLY A 117 -12.70 -27.87 -9.08
C GLY A 117 -13.70 -27.68 -7.93
N LEU A 118 -13.21 -27.46 -6.70
CA LEU A 118 -14.04 -27.31 -5.49
C LEU A 118 -14.11 -25.86 -5.01
N ASN A 119 -15.32 -25.36 -4.72
CA ASN A 119 -15.51 -24.06 -4.05
C ASN A 119 -15.50 -24.24 -2.52
N PHE A 120 -14.34 -24.54 -1.94
CA PHE A 120 -14.22 -24.87 -0.52
C PHE A 120 -12.98 -24.25 0.13
N ASN A 121 -13.10 -23.82 1.38
CA ASN A 121 -12.01 -23.34 2.20
C ASN A 121 -11.78 -24.33 3.36
N SER A 122 -10.70 -25.10 3.29
CA SER A 122 -10.40 -26.13 4.30
C SER A 122 -10.01 -25.54 5.65
N TYR A 123 -9.57 -24.28 5.69
CA TYR A 123 -9.21 -23.61 6.95
C TYR A 123 -10.45 -23.17 7.72
N LEU A 124 -11.42 -22.55 7.03
CA LEU A 124 -12.67 -22.05 7.62
C LEU A 124 -13.79 -23.11 7.64
N GLN A 125 -13.62 -24.23 6.94
CA GLN A 125 -14.61 -25.30 6.82
C GLN A 125 -15.95 -24.83 6.21
N LEU A 126 -15.87 -23.93 5.24
CA LEU A 126 -17.01 -23.29 4.57
C LEU A 126 -16.73 -23.14 3.07
N PRO A 127 -17.75 -22.86 2.22
CA PRO A 127 -17.51 -22.51 0.83
C PRO A 127 -16.51 -21.35 0.71
N ALA A 128 -15.58 -21.40 -0.26
CA ALA A 128 -14.52 -20.38 -0.36
C ALA A 128 -15.07 -18.97 -0.61
N SER A 129 -16.19 -18.89 -1.35
CA SER A 129 -16.89 -17.63 -1.65
C SER A 129 -17.86 -17.16 -0.55
N HIS A 130 -17.92 -17.88 0.58
CA HIS A 130 -18.80 -17.57 1.70
C HIS A 130 -18.35 -16.26 2.40
N ASP A 131 -17.10 -16.22 2.87
CA ASP A 131 -16.59 -15.10 3.68
C ASP A 131 -16.09 -13.92 2.83
N HIS A 132 -15.37 -14.21 1.75
CA HIS A 132 -14.87 -13.21 0.81
C HIS A 132 -15.08 -13.67 -0.63
N PHE A 133 -15.44 -12.73 -1.51
CA PHE A 133 -15.53 -12.98 -2.94
C PHE A 133 -14.26 -12.48 -3.65
N THR A 134 -13.29 -13.37 -3.84
CA THR A 134 -11.96 -13.03 -4.38
C THR A 134 -11.58 -13.81 -5.66
N PRO A 135 -12.38 -13.73 -6.74
CA PRO A 135 -12.17 -14.53 -7.95
C PRO A 135 -10.84 -14.26 -8.66
N SER A 136 -10.21 -13.10 -8.48
CA SER A 136 -8.91 -12.81 -9.10
C SER A 136 -7.77 -13.67 -8.56
N LEU A 137 -7.94 -14.28 -7.39
CA LEU A 137 -6.96 -15.24 -6.88
C LEU A 137 -6.93 -16.55 -7.69
N ALA A 138 -7.93 -16.82 -8.52
CA ALA A 138 -7.93 -17.97 -9.43
C ALA A 138 -6.73 -17.95 -10.40
N ILE A 139 -6.09 -16.79 -10.63
CA ILE A 139 -4.86 -16.69 -11.42
C ILE A 139 -3.71 -17.55 -10.86
N PHE A 140 -3.75 -17.89 -9.57
CA PHE A 140 -2.74 -18.73 -8.92
C PHE A 140 -3.02 -20.23 -9.05
N VAL A 141 -4.21 -20.65 -9.51
CA VAL A 141 -4.58 -22.08 -9.67
C VAL A 141 -3.51 -22.87 -10.43
N PRO A 142 -2.97 -22.41 -11.58
CA PRO A 142 -1.94 -23.16 -12.30
C PRO A 142 -0.67 -23.44 -11.48
N LEU A 143 -0.34 -22.59 -10.51
CA LEU A 143 0.83 -22.80 -9.64
C LEU A 143 0.60 -23.95 -8.65
N TYR A 144 -0.65 -24.20 -8.25
CA TYR A 144 -1.00 -25.29 -7.34
C TYR A 144 -1.02 -26.65 -8.06
N TRP A 145 -1.33 -26.68 -9.36
CA TRP A 145 -1.12 -27.87 -10.19
C TRP A 145 0.35 -28.26 -10.32
N LEU A 146 1.26 -27.27 -10.34
CA LEU A 146 2.70 -27.54 -10.35
C LEU A 146 3.17 -28.07 -8.99
N TYR A 147 2.83 -27.35 -7.92
CA TYR A 147 3.16 -27.74 -6.56
C TYR A 147 2.23 -27.03 -5.55
N PRO A 148 1.44 -27.75 -4.75
CA PRO A 148 0.51 -27.14 -3.80
C PRO A 148 1.27 -26.53 -2.63
N SER A 149 1.39 -25.19 -2.61
CA SER A 149 2.21 -24.48 -1.62
C SER A 149 1.68 -23.08 -1.32
N VAL A 150 1.60 -22.77 -0.02
CA VAL A 150 1.27 -21.42 0.49
C VAL A 150 2.25 -20.34 0.03
N HIS A 151 3.48 -20.73 -0.31
CA HIS A 151 4.57 -19.82 -0.66
C HIS A 151 4.30 -19.05 -1.96
N TRP A 152 3.45 -19.57 -2.86
CA TRP A 152 3.03 -18.83 -4.06
C TRP A 152 2.41 -17.48 -3.72
N LEU A 153 1.60 -17.43 -2.66
CA LEU A 153 0.91 -16.21 -2.25
C LEU A 153 1.85 -15.21 -1.58
N THR A 154 2.76 -15.69 -0.73
CA THR A 154 3.74 -14.82 -0.07
C THR A 154 4.73 -14.23 -1.08
N VAL A 155 5.15 -15.01 -2.07
CA VAL A 155 5.96 -14.53 -3.21
C VAL A 155 5.17 -13.54 -4.04
N ALA A 156 3.90 -13.81 -4.37
CA ALA A 156 3.06 -12.90 -5.13
C ALA A 156 2.91 -11.53 -4.45
N LYS A 157 2.70 -11.53 -3.12
CA LYS A 157 2.71 -10.30 -2.32
C LYS A 157 4.05 -9.56 -2.41
N ALA A 158 5.16 -10.26 -2.24
CA ALA A 158 6.49 -9.64 -2.33
C ALA A 158 6.71 -9.00 -3.70
N LEU A 159 6.38 -9.73 -4.78
CA LEU A 159 6.46 -9.23 -6.15
C LEU A 159 5.55 -8.02 -6.39
N SER A 160 4.34 -8.02 -5.82
CA SER A 160 3.42 -6.88 -5.88
C SER A 160 4.08 -5.61 -5.36
N TYR A 161 4.59 -5.62 -4.12
CA TYR A 161 5.25 -4.46 -3.54
C TYR A 161 6.54 -4.06 -4.27
N LEU A 162 7.36 -5.04 -4.67
CA LEU A 162 8.61 -4.79 -5.41
C LEU A 162 8.36 -4.27 -6.84
N SER A 163 7.18 -4.52 -7.42
CA SER A 163 6.83 -4.03 -8.76
C SER A 163 6.35 -2.57 -8.78
N VAL A 164 5.91 -2.01 -7.64
CA VAL A 164 5.41 -0.63 -7.56
C VAL A 164 6.38 0.41 -8.16
N PRO A 165 7.68 0.43 -7.83
CA PRO A 165 8.64 1.36 -8.42
C PRO A 165 8.76 1.19 -9.93
N VAL A 166 8.68 -0.04 -10.43
CA VAL A 166 8.74 -0.35 -11.87
C VAL A 166 7.50 0.22 -12.58
N VAL A 167 6.32 0.06 -11.99
CA VAL A 167 5.06 0.62 -12.53
C VAL A 167 5.10 2.15 -12.51
N VAL A 168 5.59 2.76 -11.43
CA VAL A 168 5.76 4.22 -11.34
C VAL A 168 6.76 4.72 -12.38
N TYR A 169 7.87 4.02 -12.59
CA TYR A 169 8.84 4.34 -13.64
C TYR A 169 8.18 4.31 -15.02
N TRP A 170 7.42 3.25 -15.31
CA TRP A 170 6.72 3.14 -16.58
C TRP A 170 5.66 4.25 -16.78
N TRP A 171 5.02 4.68 -15.70
CA TRP A 171 4.07 5.79 -15.72
C TRP A 171 4.78 7.13 -16.00
N LEU A 172 5.92 7.39 -15.36
CA LEU A 172 6.65 8.65 -15.43
C LEU A 172 7.61 8.79 -16.62
N LYS A 173 8.00 7.69 -17.28
CA LYS A 173 9.02 7.69 -18.36
C LYS A 173 8.71 8.63 -19.53
N ASP A 174 7.43 8.92 -19.76
CA ASP A 174 6.97 9.80 -20.85
C ASP A 174 6.73 11.25 -20.37
N LYS A 175 7.00 11.55 -19.09
CA LYS A 175 6.68 12.83 -18.43
C LYS A 175 7.90 13.60 -17.94
N THR A 176 9.05 12.94 -17.82
CA THR A 176 10.28 13.53 -17.28
C THR A 176 11.49 12.79 -17.85
N ASP A 177 12.69 13.33 -17.64
CA ASP A 177 13.92 12.70 -18.13
C ASP A 177 14.18 11.35 -17.41
N LYS A 178 14.96 10.47 -18.06
CA LYS A 178 15.21 9.12 -17.56
C LYS A 178 15.80 9.08 -16.15
N LYS A 179 16.66 10.05 -15.80
CA LYS A 179 17.30 10.11 -14.49
C LYS A 179 16.28 10.50 -13.43
N SER A 180 15.53 11.58 -13.64
CA SER A 180 14.45 12.00 -12.73
C SER A 180 13.38 10.92 -12.57
N CYS A 181 13.02 10.23 -13.64
CA CYS A 181 12.06 9.12 -13.61
C CYS A 181 12.54 7.98 -12.70
N LEU A 182 13.78 7.52 -12.88
CA LEU A 182 14.39 6.48 -12.05
C LEU A 182 14.42 6.91 -10.58
N VAL A 183 14.83 8.15 -10.32
CA VAL A 183 14.94 8.71 -8.96
C VAL A 183 13.57 8.74 -8.28
N LEU A 184 12.58 9.38 -8.89
CA LEU A 184 11.24 9.54 -8.31
C LEU A 184 10.60 8.19 -8.02
N SER A 185 10.71 7.24 -8.95
CA SER A 185 10.15 5.91 -8.80
C SER A 185 10.81 5.12 -7.67
N SER A 186 12.13 5.26 -7.54
CA SER A 186 12.91 4.58 -6.49
C SER A 186 12.63 5.17 -5.11
N VAL A 187 12.58 6.51 -5.01
CA VAL A 187 12.23 7.22 -3.77
C VAL A 187 10.81 6.88 -3.33
N PHE A 188 9.86 6.83 -4.27
CA PHE A 188 8.49 6.45 -3.96
C PHE A 188 8.39 5.02 -3.43
N GLY A 189 9.10 4.07 -4.05
CA GLY A 189 9.15 2.70 -3.56
C GLY A 189 9.83 2.55 -2.19
N PHE A 190 10.92 3.28 -1.96
CA PHE A 190 11.57 3.36 -0.65
C PHE A 190 10.59 3.86 0.42
N TRP A 191 9.92 4.97 0.13
CA TRP A 191 8.94 5.56 1.01
C TRP A 191 7.79 4.59 1.30
N LEU A 192 7.27 3.91 0.27
CA LEU A 192 6.18 2.94 0.43
C LEU A 192 6.60 1.76 1.32
N LEU A 193 7.79 1.20 1.09
CA LEU A 193 8.25 -0.02 1.77
C LEU A 193 8.69 0.21 3.21
N LEU A 194 9.19 1.40 3.56
CA LEU A 194 9.77 1.66 4.88
C LEU A 194 8.99 2.67 5.72
N LEU A 195 8.34 3.66 5.09
CA LEU A 195 7.78 4.79 5.82
C LEU A 195 6.24 4.78 5.84
N TYR A 196 5.61 4.30 4.76
CA TYR A 196 4.16 4.29 4.66
C TYR A 196 3.55 3.16 5.50
N LYS A 197 3.01 3.53 6.65
CA LYS A 197 2.57 2.61 7.71
C LYS A 197 1.63 1.50 7.23
N PRO A 198 0.61 1.73 6.39
CA PRO A 198 -0.21 0.63 5.85
C PRO A 198 0.60 -0.43 5.10
N ALA A 199 1.54 0.01 4.24
CA ALA A 199 2.41 -0.90 3.50
C ALA A 199 3.44 -1.60 4.40
N VAL A 200 4.01 -0.89 5.38
CA VAL A 200 4.95 -1.47 6.35
C VAL A 200 4.27 -2.52 7.23
N ASN A 201 3.08 -2.21 7.77
CA ASN A 201 2.32 -3.14 8.60
C ASN A 201 1.85 -4.37 7.83
N SER A 202 1.61 -4.23 6.52
CA SER A 202 1.32 -5.38 5.67
C SER A 202 2.38 -6.47 5.83
N ARG A 203 3.67 -6.13 6.07
CA ARG A 203 4.73 -7.13 6.32
C ARG A 203 4.47 -8.04 7.53
N LEU A 204 3.69 -7.59 8.51
CA LEU A 204 3.35 -8.38 9.70
C LEU A 204 2.42 -9.55 9.39
N PHE A 205 1.78 -9.55 8.22
CA PHE A 205 0.90 -10.61 7.75
C PHE A 205 1.50 -11.20 6.47
N GLU A 206 1.37 -12.49 6.23
CA GLU A 206 2.12 -13.11 5.14
C GLU A 206 1.38 -13.06 3.80
N PHE A 207 0.05 -13.00 3.82
CA PHE A 207 -0.72 -12.70 2.63
C PHE A 207 -2.07 -12.08 2.95
N SER A 208 -2.50 -11.14 2.12
CA SER A 208 -3.90 -10.74 2.00
C SER A 208 -4.15 -10.33 0.55
N PRO A 209 -5.35 -10.51 -0.01
CA PRO A 209 -5.63 -10.15 -1.40
C PRO A 209 -5.34 -8.67 -1.69
N SER A 210 -5.62 -7.80 -0.71
CA SER A 210 -5.30 -6.36 -0.76
C SER A 210 -3.81 -6.07 -0.98
N SER A 211 -2.91 -6.97 -0.59
CA SER A 211 -1.47 -6.79 -0.81
C SER A 211 -1.08 -6.82 -2.30
N LEU A 212 -1.96 -7.30 -3.18
CA LEU A 212 -1.78 -7.28 -4.63
C LEU A 212 -2.27 -5.98 -5.28
N VAL A 213 -3.00 -5.11 -4.57
CA VAL A 213 -3.58 -3.87 -5.10
C VAL A 213 -2.56 -2.80 -5.53
N PRO A 214 -1.47 -2.51 -4.78
CA PRO A 214 -0.65 -1.32 -4.99
C PRO A 214 -0.11 -1.10 -6.42
N PRO A 215 0.46 -2.09 -7.12
CA PRO A 215 0.93 -1.87 -8.49
C PRO A 215 -0.24 -1.70 -9.48
N PHE A 216 -1.35 -2.41 -9.28
CA PHE A 216 -2.49 -2.37 -10.22
C PHE A 216 -3.30 -1.09 -10.12
N ILE A 217 -3.42 -0.48 -8.93
CA ILE A 217 -4.10 0.82 -8.80
C ILE A 217 -3.31 1.95 -9.49
N ILE A 218 -1.98 1.91 -9.39
CA ILE A 218 -1.09 2.85 -10.09
C ILE A 218 -1.14 2.59 -11.59
N LEU A 219 -1.12 1.32 -12.01
CA LEU A 219 -1.24 0.94 -13.42
C LEU A 219 -2.58 1.41 -14.01
N ALA A 220 -3.69 1.18 -13.30
CA ALA A 220 -5.02 1.63 -13.71
C ALA A 220 -5.03 3.16 -13.88
N PHE A 221 -4.50 3.90 -12.90
CA PHE A 221 -4.38 5.35 -13.02
C PHE A 221 -3.55 5.78 -14.24
N ALA A 222 -2.40 5.15 -14.47
CA ALA A 222 -1.54 5.44 -15.61
C ALA A 222 -2.22 5.12 -16.96
N MET A 223 -2.99 4.02 -17.05
CA MET A 223 -3.74 3.68 -18.26
C MET A 223 -4.89 4.65 -18.52
N MET A 224 -5.63 5.04 -17.48
CA MET A 224 -6.70 6.03 -17.59
C MET A 224 -6.15 7.37 -18.08
N GLU A 225 -5.04 7.84 -17.51
CA GLU A 225 -4.42 9.10 -17.90
C GLU A 225 -3.94 9.07 -19.36
N LYS A 226 -3.37 7.93 -19.79
CA LYS A 226 -2.96 7.70 -21.19
C LYS A 226 -4.14 7.35 -22.13
N ARG A 227 -5.40 7.43 -21.67
CA ARG A 227 -6.63 7.06 -22.40
C ARG A 227 -6.63 5.63 -22.96
N ARG A 228 -5.87 4.73 -22.36
CA ARG A 228 -5.80 3.30 -22.71
C ARG A 228 -6.87 2.51 -21.97
N TRP A 229 -8.13 2.75 -22.33
CA TRP A 229 -9.30 2.26 -21.60
C TRP A 229 -9.39 0.74 -21.46
N LEU A 230 -8.94 -0.02 -22.46
CA LEU A 230 -8.91 -1.49 -22.38
C LEU A 230 -8.00 -1.97 -21.23
N PHE A 231 -6.78 -1.44 -21.14
CA PHE A 231 -5.83 -1.81 -20.09
C PHE A 231 -6.25 -1.27 -18.71
N PHE A 232 -6.90 -0.11 -18.67
CA PHE A 232 -7.57 0.36 -17.46
C PHE A 232 -8.64 -0.64 -17.01
N ALA A 233 -9.53 -1.07 -17.91
CA ALA A 233 -10.59 -2.02 -17.60
C ALA A 233 -10.04 -3.37 -17.12
N ILE A 234 -9.01 -3.92 -17.78
CA ILE A 234 -8.34 -5.16 -17.33
C ILE A 234 -7.77 -4.99 -15.91
N SER A 235 -7.08 -3.88 -15.65
CA SER A 235 -6.52 -3.59 -14.31
C SER A 235 -7.64 -3.47 -13.27
N MET A 236 -8.74 -2.81 -13.62
CA MET A 236 -9.89 -2.66 -12.72
C MET A 236 -10.60 -3.99 -12.48
N ILE A 237 -10.82 -4.83 -13.50
CA ILE A 237 -11.43 -6.15 -13.32
C ILE A 237 -10.60 -7.01 -12.36
N PHE A 238 -9.27 -6.97 -12.50
CA PHE A 238 -8.38 -7.63 -11.55
C PHE A 238 -8.53 -7.06 -10.13
N LEU A 239 -8.52 -5.74 -9.96
CA LEU A 239 -8.73 -5.11 -8.65
C LEU A 239 -10.09 -5.47 -8.02
N LEU A 240 -11.16 -5.46 -8.82
CA LEU A 240 -12.53 -5.79 -8.40
C LEU A 240 -12.64 -7.24 -7.89
N GLY A 241 -11.89 -8.16 -8.48
CA GLY A 241 -11.87 -9.55 -8.03
C GLY A 241 -10.90 -9.84 -6.89
N LEU A 242 -10.18 -8.85 -6.35
CA LEU A 242 -9.33 -9.03 -5.16
C LEU A 242 -10.12 -8.91 -3.85
N LYS A 243 -11.16 -8.07 -3.80
CA LYS A 243 -12.06 -7.93 -2.65
C LYS A 243 -13.42 -7.37 -3.06
N GLU A 244 -14.46 -7.80 -2.34
CA GLU A 244 -15.87 -7.45 -2.57
C GLU A 244 -16.17 -5.94 -2.60
N HIS A 245 -15.42 -5.13 -1.85
CA HIS A 245 -15.63 -3.69 -1.74
C HIS A 245 -14.76 -2.87 -2.71
N MET A 246 -13.99 -3.50 -3.61
CA MET A 246 -13.08 -2.79 -4.52
C MET A 246 -13.78 -1.93 -5.57
N GLY A 247 -15.09 -2.07 -5.76
CA GLY A 247 -15.90 -1.14 -6.57
C GLY A 247 -15.79 0.31 -6.08
N ILE A 248 -15.44 0.52 -4.82
CA ILE A 248 -15.24 1.82 -4.20
C ILE A 248 -13.99 2.53 -4.75
N VAL A 249 -12.97 1.77 -5.18
CA VAL A 249 -11.82 2.32 -5.90
C VAL A 249 -12.27 2.91 -7.24
N LEU A 250 -13.16 2.22 -7.96
CA LEU A 250 -13.75 2.71 -9.22
C LEU A 250 -14.56 3.99 -9.00
N ILE A 251 -15.26 4.11 -7.86
CA ILE A 251 -15.92 5.36 -7.46
C ILE A 251 -14.90 6.49 -7.30
N GLY A 252 -13.76 6.23 -6.68
CA GLY A 252 -12.65 7.20 -6.55
C GLY A 252 -12.16 7.71 -7.91
N PHE A 253 -11.95 6.81 -8.87
CA PHE A 253 -11.63 7.17 -10.25
C PHE A 253 -12.73 8.01 -10.92
N GLY A 254 -14.00 7.67 -10.69
CA GLY A 254 -15.13 8.45 -11.19
C GLY A 254 -15.18 9.87 -10.63
N LEU A 255 -15.03 10.02 -9.30
CA LEU A 255 -14.96 11.34 -8.65
C LEU A 255 -13.79 12.17 -9.19
N TYR A 256 -12.61 11.56 -9.35
CA TYR A 256 -11.47 12.22 -9.96
C TYR A 256 -11.79 12.80 -11.34
N LYS A 257 -12.50 12.05 -12.19
CA LYS A 257 -12.93 12.50 -13.53
C LYS A 257 -13.99 13.62 -13.47
N ILE A 258 -14.94 13.54 -12.54
CA ILE A 258 -15.91 14.62 -12.28
C ILE A 258 -15.19 15.92 -11.92
N PHE A 259 -14.21 15.88 -11.02
CA PHE A 259 -13.43 17.07 -10.63
C PHE A 259 -12.48 17.57 -11.72
N GLN A 260 -12.26 16.78 -12.77
CA GLN A 260 -11.63 17.21 -14.02
C GLN A 260 -12.61 17.74 -15.08
N LYS A 261 -13.90 17.91 -14.73
CA LYS A 261 -15.00 18.32 -15.62
C LYS A 261 -15.37 17.30 -16.71
N ASP A 262 -14.92 16.05 -16.58
CA ASP A 262 -15.35 14.95 -17.43
C ASP A 262 -16.49 14.17 -16.75
N TYR A 263 -17.66 14.81 -16.73
CA TYR A 263 -18.82 14.34 -15.98
C TYR A 263 -19.38 13.02 -16.51
N SER A 264 -19.32 12.79 -17.82
CA SER A 264 -19.85 11.56 -18.44
C SER A 264 -19.05 10.34 -17.99
N THR A 265 -17.72 10.39 -18.17
CA THR A 265 -16.83 9.30 -17.73
C THR A 265 -16.89 9.15 -16.22
N GLY A 266 -16.92 10.28 -15.50
CA GLY A 266 -16.99 10.29 -14.05
C GLY A 266 -18.25 9.61 -13.49
N ALA A 267 -19.43 9.98 -14.01
CA ALA A 267 -20.71 9.38 -13.63
C ALA A 267 -20.78 7.89 -13.98
N LEU A 268 -20.26 7.50 -15.15
CA LEU A 268 -20.19 6.10 -15.56
C LEU A 268 -19.36 5.25 -14.58
N LEU A 269 -18.13 5.69 -14.27
CA LEU A 269 -17.24 4.95 -13.37
C LEU A 269 -17.80 4.92 -11.93
N SER A 270 -18.32 6.03 -11.43
CA SER A 270 -18.94 6.07 -10.09
C SER A 270 -20.21 5.21 -10.01
N GLY A 271 -21.08 5.25 -11.03
CA GLY A 271 -22.28 4.44 -11.11
C GLY A 271 -21.98 2.94 -11.18
N LEU A 272 -21.03 2.54 -12.04
CA LEU A 272 -20.57 1.16 -12.12
C LEU A 272 -19.92 0.69 -10.82
N GLY A 273 -19.06 1.52 -10.23
CA GLY A 273 -18.40 1.20 -8.95
C GLY A 273 -19.42 0.95 -7.83
N PHE A 274 -20.43 1.82 -7.74
CA PHE A 274 -21.54 1.65 -6.79
C PHE A 274 -22.33 0.38 -7.06
N LEU A 275 -22.76 0.16 -8.30
CA LEU A 275 -23.55 -1.03 -8.67
C LEU A 275 -22.80 -2.32 -8.38
N ILE A 276 -21.50 -2.39 -8.70
CA ILE A 276 -20.66 -3.56 -8.46
C ILE A 276 -20.51 -3.80 -6.95
N SER A 277 -20.15 -2.77 -6.16
CA SER A 277 -20.05 -2.92 -4.71
C SER A 277 -21.36 -3.33 -4.06
N TYR A 278 -22.48 -2.72 -4.49
CA TYR A 278 -23.81 -3.09 -4.02
C TYR A 278 -24.14 -4.55 -4.36
N THR A 279 -23.94 -4.95 -5.61
CA THR A 279 -24.23 -6.31 -6.08
C THR A 279 -23.36 -7.34 -5.35
N MET A 280 -22.07 -7.06 -5.14
CA MET A 280 -21.17 -7.97 -4.43
C MET A 280 -21.59 -8.16 -2.96
N ILE A 281 -21.85 -7.06 -2.25
CA ILE A 281 -22.16 -7.07 -0.81
C ILE A 281 -23.56 -7.61 -0.53
N PHE A 282 -24.56 -7.23 -1.34
CA PHE A 282 -25.97 -7.51 -1.05
C PHE A 282 -26.60 -8.63 -1.88
N GLN A 283 -25.94 -9.09 -2.94
CA GLN A 283 -26.49 -10.16 -3.81
C GLN A 283 -25.54 -11.36 -3.89
N VAL A 284 -24.31 -11.17 -4.36
CA VAL A 284 -23.36 -12.27 -4.63
C VAL A 284 -22.90 -12.95 -3.35
N MET A 285 -22.37 -12.20 -2.38
CA MET A 285 -21.92 -12.79 -1.12
C MET A 285 -23.09 -13.43 -0.34
N PRO A 286 -24.26 -12.79 -0.16
CA PRO A 286 -25.40 -13.42 0.48
C PRO A 286 -25.86 -14.70 -0.22
N TYR A 287 -25.85 -14.75 -1.56
CA TYR A 287 -26.15 -15.97 -2.30
C TYR A 287 -25.21 -17.12 -1.94
N PHE A 288 -23.89 -16.89 -1.89
CA PHE A 288 -22.91 -17.90 -1.47
C PHE A 288 -22.96 -18.26 0.01
N ARG A 289 -23.73 -17.52 0.81
CA ARG A 289 -23.94 -17.75 2.25
C ARG A 289 -25.33 -18.28 2.56
N ASP A 290 -26.11 -18.67 1.56
CA ASP A 290 -27.52 -19.04 1.73
C ASP A 290 -28.33 -17.99 2.50
N TYR A 291 -28.02 -16.71 2.25
CA TYR A 291 -28.62 -15.53 2.87
C TYR A 291 -28.51 -15.49 4.41
N GLN A 292 -27.56 -16.22 5.00
CA GLN A 292 -27.28 -16.15 6.43
C GLN A 292 -26.76 -14.76 6.84
N PRO A 293 -27.13 -14.25 8.03
CA PRO A 293 -26.73 -12.93 8.50
C PRO A 293 -25.20 -12.74 8.50
N PHE A 294 -24.73 -11.60 8.01
CA PHE A 294 -23.30 -11.27 8.09
C PHE A 294 -23.00 -10.52 9.40
N ILE A 295 -22.38 -11.20 10.34
CA ILE A 295 -22.10 -10.66 11.69
C ILE A 295 -21.03 -9.54 11.66
N ASN A 296 -20.36 -9.35 10.52
CA ASN A 296 -19.22 -8.44 10.38
C ASN A 296 -19.53 -7.03 9.84
N THR A 297 -20.80 -6.68 9.63
CA THR A 297 -21.18 -5.32 9.21
C THR A 297 -21.55 -4.46 10.42
N GLN A 298 -20.60 -3.63 10.88
CA GLN A 298 -20.83 -2.62 11.92
C GLN A 298 -20.67 -1.23 11.32
N ILE A 299 -21.80 -0.60 10.99
CA ILE A 299 -21.85 0.78 10.51
C ILE A 299 -22.15 1.66 11.72
N ASP A 300 -21.14 2.39 12.18
CA ASP A 300 -21.25 3.38 13.24
C ASP A 300 -20.27 4.54 12.97
N PRO A 301 -20.67 5.52 12.13
CA PRO A 301 -19.81 6.63 11.75
C PRO A 301 -19.35 7.49 12.92
N PHE A 302 -20.14 7.55 14.01
CA PHE A 302 -19.86 8.39 15.17
C PHE A 302 -19.12 7.63 16.29
N HIS A 303 -18.90 6.32 16.12
CA HIS A 303 -18.00 5.57 16.99
C HIS A 303 -16.58 6.16 16.98
N ASN A 304 -16.01 6.38 18.17
CA ASN A 304 -14.61 6.75 18.38
C ASN A 304 -14.08 7.82 17.40
N ILE A 305 -14.75 8.98 17.37
CA ILE A 305 -14.39 10.12 16.51
C ILE A 305 -12.91 10.51 16.69
N GLN A 306 -12.41 10.46 17.94
CA GLN A 306 -11.01 10.76 18.23
C GLN A 306 -10.06 9.80 17.50
N GLY A 307 -10.32 8.48 17.56
CA GLY A 307 -9.54 7.48 16.84
C GLY A 307 -9.54 7.70 15.32
N LYS A 308 -10.71 8.03 14.75
CA LYS A 308 -10.86 8.34 13.32
C LYS A 308 -10.08 9.58 12.88
N LEU A 309 -10.04 10.62 13.72
CA LEU A 309 -9.21 11.81 13.46
C LEU A 309 -7.71 11.47 13.50
N ILE A 310 -7.27 10.70 14.50
CA ILE A 310 -5.89 10.24 14.62
C ILE A 310 -5.50 9.40 13.40
N TYR A 311 -6.39 8.51 12.94
CA TYR A 311 -6.21 7.73 11.72
C TYR A 311 -5.98 8.60 10.48
N LEU A 312 -6.84 9.60 10.26
CA LEU A 312 -6.70 10.50 9.11
C LEU A 312 -5.39 11.28 9.14
N VAL A 313 -4.98 11.73 10.33
CA VAL A 313 -3.66 12.35 10.52
C VAL A 313 -2.58 11.34 10.15
N LYS A 314 -2.56 10.15 10.76
CA LYS A 314 -1.55 9.09 10.53
C LYS A 314 -1.47 8.63 9.08
N LEU A 315 -2.57 8.64 8.33
CA LEU A 315 -2.61 8.26 6.93
C LEU A 315 -1.99 9.33 6.01
N ASN A 316 -2.29 10.60 6.28
CA ASN A 316 -1.82 11.72 5.43
C ASN A 316 -0.46 12.28 5.85
N TRP A 317 -0.09 12.10 7.11
CA TRP A 317 1.16 12.52 7.72
C TRP A 317 2.42 12.08 6.93
N PRO A 318 2.59 10.79 6.55
CA PRO A 318 3.80 10.34 5.85
C PRO A 318 3.85 10.87 4.42
N LEU A 319 2.70 11.32 3.90
CA LEU A 319 2.54 11.96 2.60
C LEU A 319 2.72 13.49 2.68
N GLY A 320 3.08 14.04 3.85
CA GLY A 320 3.19 15.49 4.05
C GLY A 320 1.88 16.23 3.79
N PHE A 321 0.73 15.55 3.97
CA PHE A 321 -0.60 16.05 3.64
C PHE A 321 -0.79 16.48 2.16
N LEU A 322 0.07 15.99 1.25
CA LEU A 322 -0.06 16.22 -0.20
C LEU A 322 -1.45 15.86 -0.75
N PRO A 323 -2.12 14.76 -0.33
CA PRO A 323 -3.47 14.46 -0.80
C PRO A 323 -4.51 15.52 -0.42
N LEU A 324 -4.31 16.26 0.68
CA LEU A 324 -5.21 17.34 1.09
C LEU A 324 -4.91 18.65 0.34
N ILE A 325 -3.62 18.95 0.13
CA ILE A 325 -3.19 20.13 -0.64
C ILE A 325 -3.61 19.97 -2.11
N PHE A 326 -3.31 18.81 -2.69
CA PHE A 326 -3.70 18.43 -4.04
C PHE A 326 -4.99 17.60 -4.02
N TRP A 327 -6.03 18.14 -3.38
CA TRP A 327 -7.30 17.45 -3.10
C TRP A 327 -7.97 16.80 -4.32
N ARG A 328 -7.77 17.36 -5.53
CA ARG A 328 -8.29 16.76 -6.77
C ARG A 328 -7.70 15.39 -7.06
N TYR A 329 -6.44 15.15 -6.68
CA TYR A 329 -5.84 13.81 -6.73
C TYR A 329 -6.17 13.02 -5.46
N GLY A 330 -6.21 13.69 -4.29
CA GLY A 330 -6.58 13.06 -3.02
C GLY A 330 -7.97 12.41 -3.04
N ILE A 331 -8.91 12.94 -3.83
CA ILE A 331 -10.27 12.40 -3.95
C ILE A 331 -10.31 10.94 -4.44
N LEU A 332 -9.27 10.46 -5.14
CA LEU A 332 -9.16 9.06 -5.58
C LEU A 332 -9.24 8.10 -4.39
N ALA A 333 -8.65 8.47 -3.26
CA ALA A 333 -8.62 7.64 -2.05
C ALA A 333 -9.82 7.90 -1.13
N ALA A 334 -10.57 8.98 -1.33
CA ALA A 334 -11.61 9.40 -0.39
C ALA A 334 -12.71 8.35 -0.19
N PRO A 335 -13.25 7.67 -1.22
CA PRO A 335 -14.22 6.61 -1.01
C PRO A 335 -13.68 5.42 -0.21
N ALA A 336 -12.44 5.00 -0.47
CA ALA A 336 -11.81 3.90 0.26
C ALA A 336 -11.58 4.25 1.74
N ILE A 337 -11.09 5.47 2.01
CA ILE A 337 -10.96 6.01 3.37
C ILE A 337 -12.34 6.09 4.04
N GLY A 338 -13.37 6.49 3.28
CA GLY A 338 -14.75 6.59 3.76
C GLY A 338 -15.31 5.27 4.30
N VAL A 339 -14.97 4.13 3.69
CA VAL A 339 -15.37 2.79 4.21
C VAL A 339 -14.86 2.57 5.63
N ASN A 340 -13.59 2.89 5.86
CA ASN A 340 -12.96 2.75 7.17
C ASN A 340 -13.58 3.71 8.19
N LEU A 341 -13.93 4.94 7.77
CA LEU A 341 -14.55 5.95 8.65
C LEU A 341 -16.02 5.67 9.00
N ILE A 342 -16.76 4.95 8.14
CA ILE A 342 -18.15 4.58 8.40
C ILE A 342 -18.23 3.38 9.38
N SER A 343 -17.13 2.63 9.51
CA SER A 343 -17.06 1.48 10.40
C SER A 343 -17.16 1.85 11.89
N GLY A 344 -17.84 0.99 12.65
CA GLY A 344 -17.85 0.99 14.11
C GLY A 344 -16.71 0.18 14.74
N ARG A 345 -15.78 -0.36 13.94
CA ARG A 345 -14.66 -1.18 14.42
C ARG A 345 -13.36 -0.39 14.47
N ASP A 346 -12.80 -0.26 15.67
CA ASP A 346 -11.51 0.40 15.89
C ASP A 346 -10.37 -0.17 15.02
N SER A 347 -10.41 -1.48 14.72
CA SER A 347 -9.39 -2.13 13.88
C SER A 347 -9.33 -1.59 12.45
N MET A 348 -10.44 -1.05 11.91
CA MET A 348 -10.51 -0.51 10.54
C MET A 348 -9.93 0.90 10.39
N PHE A 349 -9.69 1.62 11.50
CA PHE A 349 -9.06 2.93 11.50
C PHE A 349 -7.90 2.99 12.51
N SER A 350 -7.19 1.88 12.71
CA SER A 350 -6.14 1.78 13.71
C SER A 350 -4.74 2.08 13.18
N SER A 351 -4.54 2.10 11.86
CA SER A 351 -3.22 2.14 11.20
C SER A 351 -2.29 1.01 11.69
N SER A 352 -2.84 -0.10 12.18
CA SER A 352 -2.10 -1.18 12.87
C SER A 352 -2.29 -2.54 12.20
N PHE A 353 -3.35 -2.70 11.41
CA PHE A 353 -3.66 -3.92 10.67
C PHE A 353 -3.41 -3.70 9.17
N HIS A 354 -3.50 -4.78 8.39
CA HIS A 354 -3.34 -4.71 6.94
C HIS A 354 -4.62 -4.26 6.20
N HIS A 355 -5.67 -3.92 6.95
CA HIS A 355 -6.95 -3.44 6.42
C HIS A 355 -7.00 -1.91 6.22
N ASP A 356 -5.94 -1.21 6.65
CA ASP A 356 -5.80 0.25 6.59
C ASP A 356 -5.32 0.77 5.22
#